data_AF-A0A830B1N7-F1
#
_entry.id   AF-A0A830B1N7-F1
#
_cell.length_a   1.000
_cell.length_b   1.000
_cell.length_c   1.000
_cell.angle_alpha   90.00
_cell.angle_beta   90.00
_cell.angle_gamma   90.00
#
_symmetry.space_group_name_H-M   'P 1'
#
loop_
_entity.id
_entity.type
_entity.pdbx_description
1 polymer ?
#
loop_
_entity_poly.entity_id
_entity_poly.type
_entity_poly.pdbx_seq_one_letter_code
_entity_poly.pdbx_strand_id
1 'polypeptide(L)' 'MDNFEWSEGYSIKFGLYHIDRHTMNRTPKMSADWYRNFLTNSSIIADTNFSLKKKDVSGIQSE' A
#
# COMPACT_ATOMS: atom_id res chain seq x y z
N MET A 1 7.50 -12.14 -2.27
CA MET A 1 6.99 -12.84 -1.07
C MET A 1 8.20 -13.25 -0.24
N ASP A 2 8.04 -13.58 1.04
CA ASP A 2 9.17 -14.06 1.86
C ASP A 2 9.77 -15.33 1.24
N ASN A 3 11.09 -15.41 1.28
CA ASN A 3 11.93 -16.38 0.57
C ASN A 3 12.90 -17.04 1.56
N PHE A 4 13.51 -18.16 1.16
CA PHE A 4 14.68 -18.72 1.81
C PHE A 4 15.94 -17.94 1.41
N GLU A 5 16.57 -17.29 2.38
CA GLU A 5 17.77 -16.48 2.21
C GLU A 5 19.04 -17.25 2.61
N TRP A 6 19.35 -18.30 1.84
CA TRP A 6 20.64 -19.01 1.90
C TRP A 6 21.11 -19.35 3.32
N SER A 7 22.22 -18.75 3.78
CA SER A 7 22.78 -18.98 5.12
C SER A 7 21.85 -18.56 6.25
N GLU A 8 20.97 -17.58 6.00
CA GLU A 8 20.04 -17.03 6.98
C GLU A 8 18.72 -17.78 7.05
N GLY A 9 18.49 -18.71 6.12
CA GLY A 9 17.25 -19.46 6.02
C GLY A 9 16.03 -18.54 5.92
N TYR A 10 15.04 -18.71 6.80
CA TYR A 10 13.79 -17.92 6.77
C TYR A 10 13.75 -16.79 7.82
N SER A 11 14.88 -16.46 8.44
CA SER A 11 14.94 -15.39 9.45
C SER A 11 14.71 -14.01 8.81
N ILE A 12 15.25 -13.81 7.60
CA ILE A 12 15.14 -12.57 6.84
C ILE A 12 13.92 -12.61 5.90
N LYS A 13 13.19 -11.49 5.83
CA LYS A 13 11.86 -11.41 5.22
C LYS A 13 11.70 -10.17 4.34
N PHE A 14 12.32 -10.19 3.16
CA PHE A 14 12.28 -9.07 2.20
C PHE A 14 10.98 -8.95 1.40
N GLY A 15 10.14 -9.98 1.39
CA GLY A 15 8.97 -10.00 0.53
C GLY A 15 7.88 -9.00 0.95
N LEU A 16 7.12 -8.50 -0.04
CA LEU A 16 5.89 -7.74 0.22
C LEU A 16 4.78 -8.57 0.89
N TYR A 17 4.86 -9.91 0.81
CA TYR A 17 3.92 -10.83 1.44
C TYR A 17 4.66 -11.74 2.40
N HIS A 18 4.12 -11.87 3.60
CA HIS A 18 4.50 -12.92 4.53
C HIS A 18 3.84 -14.24 4.13
N ILE A 19 4.56 -15.35 4.29
CA ILE A 19 4.05 -16.70 4.10
C ILE A 19 4.12 -17.45 5.43
N ASP A 20 2.96 -17.90 5.91
CA ASP A 20 2.94 -18.93 6.95
C ASP A 20 3.33 -20.26 6.31
N ARG A 21 4.48 -20.81 6.70
CA ARG A 21 5.04 -22.03 6.10
C ARG A 21 4.31 -23.31 6.53
N HIS A 22 3.48 -23.26 7.56
CA HIS A 22 2.67 -24.41 7.99
C HIS A 22 1.39 -24.52 7.16
N THR A 23 0.76 -23.38 6.85
CA THR A 23 -0.53 -23.33 6.15
C THR A 23 -0.42 -22.87 4.70
N MET A 24 0.75 -22.37 4.27
CA MET A 24 1.01 -21.71 3.00
C MET A 24 0.19 -20.44 2.75
N ASN A 25 -0.47 -19.93 3.79
CA ASN A 25 -1.24 -18.69 3.72
C ASN A 25 -0.33 -17.49 3.46
N ARG A 26 -0.81 -16.59 2.60
CA ARG A 26 -0.10 -15.37 2.22
C ARG A 26 -0.78 -14.17 2.84
N THR A 27 -0.05 -13.41 3.63
CA THR A 27 -0.55 -12.18 4.25
C THR A 27 0.20 -10.99 3.67
N PRO A 28 -0.50 -9.99 3.08
CA PRO A 28 0.15 -8.78 2.60
C PRO A 28 0.76 -8.01 3.78
N LYS A 29 1.97 -7.49 3.61
CA LYS A 29 2.57 -6.51 4.53
C LYS A 29 2.12 -5.11 4.13
N MET A 30 2.24 -4.13 5.03
CA MET A 30 1.92 -2.72 4.73
C MET A 30 2.66 -2.19 3.49
N SER A 31 3.87 -2.67 3.24
CA SER A 31 4.65 -2.33 2.04
C SER A 31 3.99 -2.81 0.73
N ALA A 32 3.19 -3.87 0.76
CA ALA A 32 2.43 -4.32 -0.41
C ALA A 32 1.36 -3.31 -0.79
N ASP A 33 0.61 -2.79 0.18
CA ASP A 33 -0.41 -1.77 -0.04
C ASP A 33 0.20 -0.45 -0.49
N TRP A 34 1.31 -0.05 0.13
CA TRP A 34 2.07 1.12 -0.31
C TRP A 34 2.53 0.98 -1.76
N TYR A 35 3.15 -0.16 -2.11
CA TYR A 35 3.66 -0.41 -3.46
C TYR A 35 2.52 -0.47 -4.49
N ARG A 36 1.37 -1.06 -4.12
CA ARG A 36 0.17 -1.03 -4.95
C ARG A 36 -0.29 0.39 -5.22
N ASN A 37 -0.43 1.21 -4.18
CA ASN A 37 -0.87 2.61 -4.31
C ASN A 37 0.10 3.46 -5.13
N PHE A 38 1.40 3.20 -4.97
CA PHE A 38 2.45 3.81 -5.78
C PHE A 38 2.28 3.47 -7.27
N LEU A 39 2.11 2.18 -7.60
CA LEU A 39 1.93 1.75 -8.99
C LEU A 39 0.62 2.23 -9.62
N THR A 40 -0.45 2.35 -8.83
CA THR A 40 -1.75 2.82 -9.33
C THR A 40 -1.90 4.33 -9.29
N ASN A 41 -0.87 5.08 -8.88
CA ASN A 41 -0.94 6.53 -8.64
C ASN A 41 -2.15 6.93 -7.79
N SER A 42 -2.56 6.04 -6.86
CA SER A 42 -3.75 6.26 -6.02
C SER A 42 -3.58 7.48 -5.11
N SER A 43 -2.34 7.79 -4.73
CA SER A 43 -2.01 9.03 -4.00
C SER A 43 -2.37 10.28 -4.81
N ILE A 44 -2.01 10.33 -6.10
CA ILE A 44 -2.35 11.45 -6.98
C ILE A 44 -3.87 11.60 -7.10
N ILE A 45 -4.59 10.49 -7.25
CA ILE A 45 -6.05 10.50 -7.40
C ILE A 45 -6.74 10.94 -6.10
N ALA A 46 -6.26 10.49 -4.94
CA ALA A 46 -6.77 10.90 -3.64
C ALA A 46 -6.53 12.40 -3.38
N ASP A 47 -5.33 12.90 -3.68
CA ASP A 47 -4.97 14.30 -3.54
C ASP A 47 -5.78 15.20 -4.49
N THR A 48 -5.96 14.75 -5.74
CA THR A 48 -6.77 15.46 -6.74
C THR A 48 -8.23 15.54 -6.30
N ASN A 49 -8.82 14.42 -5.83
CA ASN A 49 -10.20 14.38 -5.36
C ASN A 49 -10.43 15.19 -4.08
N PHE A 50 -9.46 15.20 -3.15
CA PHE A 50 -9.50 16.06 -1.97
C PHE A 50 -9.43 17.54 -2.36
N SER A 51 -8.56 17.89 -3.30
CA SER A 51 -8.42 19.26 -3.79
C SER A 51 -9.67 19.73 -4.57
N LEU A 52 -10.32 18.85 -5.33
CA LEU A 52 -11.59 19.12 -6.01
C LEU A 52 -12.72 19.36 -4.99
N LYS A 53 -12.88 18.48 -3.99
CA LYS A 53 -13.87 18.66 -2.92
C LYS A 53 -13.66 19.95 -2.12
N LYS A 54 -12.42 20.36 -1.89
CA LYS A 54 -12.11 21.60 -1.16
C LYS A 54 -12.51 22.84 -1.97
N LYS A 55 -12.39 22.77 -3.30
CA LYS A 55 -12.76 23.85 -4.23
C LYS A 55 -14.28 24.05 -4.28
N ASP A 56 -15.05 22.96 -4.32
CA ASP A 56 -16.51 23.01 -4.34
C ASP A 56 -17.11 23.57 -3.04
N VAL A 57 -16.47 23.31 -1.89
CA VAL A 57 -16.94 23.82 -0.59
C VAL A 57 -16.58 25.30 -0.38
N SER A 58 -15.48 25.78 -0.96
CA SER A 58 -15.08 27.20 -0.88
C SER A 58 -15.92 28.15 -1.74
N GLY A 59 -16.74 27.63 -2.66
CA GLY A 59 -17.61 28.42 -3.55
C GLY A 59 -19.01 28.72 -3.01
N ILE A 60 -19.37 28.27 -1.80
CA ILE A 60 -20.75 28.37 -1.26
C ILE A 60 -20.89 29.45 -0.16
N GLN A 61 -19.86 30.26 0.10
CA GLN A 61 -19.96 31.38 1.04
C GLN A 61 -19.75 32.73 0.35
N SER A 62 -20.78 33.23 -0.32
CA SER A 62 -21.16 34.65 -0.35
C SER A 62 -22.35 34.85 -1.29
N GLU A 63 -23.57 34.83 -0.74
CA GLU A 63 -24.71 35.72 -1.07
C GLU A 63 -25.87 35.45 -0.10
#